data_AF-A0A9P3TCZ1-F1
#
_entry.id   AF-A0A9P3TCZ1-F1
#
_cell.length_a   1.000
_cell.length_b   1.000
_cell.length_c   1.000
_cell.angle_alpha   90.00
_cell.angle_beta   90.00
_cell.angle_gamma   90.00
#
_symmetry.space_group_name_H-M   'P 1'
#
loop_
_entity.id
_entity.type
_entity.pdbx_description
1 polymer ?
#
loop_
_entity_poly.entity_id
_entity_poly.type
_entity_poly.pdbx_seq_one_letter_code
_entity_poly.pdbx_strand_id
1 'polypeptide(L)'
;MSQKNVNTAAKESKESSLSTDQVLDLFDWIMTVPGLQFPDNFTPPADSEELVAFWDAGPDYLQVWIVSGYPVAAAAPMDGLFITLPGEGA
;
A
#
# COMPACT_ATOMS: atom_id res chain seq x y z
N MET A 1 -0.06 -46.26 0.97
CA MET A 1 0.22 -45.02 1.72
C MET A 1 -0.35 -43.86 0.93
N SER A 2 -1.39 -43.20 1.44
CA SER A 2 -2.06 -42.09 0.75
C SER A 2 -1.21 -40.83 0.89
N GLN A 3 -0.61 -40.36 -0.21
CA GLN A 3 0.03 -39.06 -0.26
C GLN A 3 -1.06 -37.99 -0.32
N LYS A 4 -1.25 -37.26 0.77
CA LYS A 4 -2.01 -36.00 0.77
C LYS A 4 -1.19 -34.97 -0.01
N ASN A 5 -1.69 -34.59 -1.18
CA ASN A 5 -1.23 -33.45 -1.95
C ASN A 5 -1.59 -32.17 -1.18
N VAL A 6 -0.60 -31.59 -0.51
CA VAL A 6 -0.75 -30.31 0.18
C VAL A 6 -0.68 -29.21 -0.89
N ASN A 7 -1.80 -28.93 -1.56
CA ASN A 7 -1.95 -27.73 -2.37
C ASN A 7 -2.22 -26.53 -1.47
N THR A 8 -1.20 -26.13 -0.69
CA THR A 8 -1.15 -24.77 -0.16
C THR A 8 -0.30 -23.97 -1.13
N ALA A 9 -0.92 -23.54 -2.22
CA ALA A 9 -0.39 -22.41 -2.97
C ALA A 9 -0.45 -21.22 -2.00
N ALA A 10 0.72 -20.79 -1.53
CA ALA A 10 0.85 -19.45 -0.99
C ALA A 10 0.19 -18.52 -2.00
N LYS A 11 -0.70 -17.63 -1.55
CA LYS A 11 -1.11 -16.49 -2.38
C LYS A 11 0.19 -15.85 -2.80
N GLU A 12 0.55 -16.01 -4.07
CA GLU A 12 1.58 -15.19 -4.70
C GLU A 12 1.10 -13.77 -4.42
N SER A 13 1.82 -13.05 -3.55
CA SER A 13 1.72 -11.60 -3.53
C SER A 13 1.86 -11.21 -4.99
N LYS A 14 0.79 -10.67 -5.58
CA LYS A 14 0.90 -10.08 -6.91
C LYS A 14 2.13 -9.21 -6.84
N GLU A 15 3.15 -9.54 -7.63
CA GLU A 15 4.21 -8.59 -7.85
C GLU A 15 3.50 -7.35 -8.35
N SER A 16 3.51 -6.31 -7.51
CA SER A 16 3.04 -5.00 -7.91
C SER A 16 3.67 -4.72 -9.25
N SER A 17 2.87 -4.42 -10.27
CA SER A 17 3.39 -4.07 -11.58
C SER A 17 4.21 -2.77 -11.54
N LEU A 18 4.17 -2.03 -10.42
CA LEU A 18 4.90 -0.78 -10.23
C LEU A 18 6.29 -1.03 -9.63
N SER A 19 7.30 -0.36 -10.19
CA SER A 19 8.63 -0.30 -9.59
C SER A 19 8.63 0.52 -8.30
N THR A 20 9.69 0.37 -7.49
CA THR A 20 9.91 1.19 -6.29
C THR A 20 9.77 2.68 -6.57
N ASP A 21 10.44 3.19 -7.60
CA ASP A 21 10.39 4.61 -7.98
C ASP A 21 8.97 5.08 -8.30
N GLN A 22 8.17 4.24 -8.97
CA GLN A 22 6.77 4.58 -9.29
C GLN A 22 5.89 4.63 -8.05
N VAL A 23 6.17 3.81 -7.04
CA VAL A 23 5.45 3.85 -5.76
C VAL A 23 5.86 5.09 -4.95
N LEU A 24 7.13 5.50 -5.00
CA LEU A 24 7.60 6.76 -4.40
C LEU A 24 6.94 7.97 -5.08
N ASP A 25 6.94 8.03 -6.41
CA ASP A 25 6.26 9.09 -7.17
C ASP A 25 4.76 9.15 -6.84
N LEU A 26 4.12 7.99 -6.67
CA LEU A 26 2.71 7.91 -6.29
C LEU A 26 2.47 8.41 -4.87
N PHE A 27 3.36 8.08 -3.93
CA PHE A 27 3.31 8.59 -2.57
C PHE A 27 3.44 10.12 -2.55
N ASP A 28 4.42 10.66 -3.27
CA ASP A 28 4.63 12.10 -3.41
C ASP A 28 3.40 12.78 -4.02
N TRP A 29 2.78 12.17 -5.03
CA TRP A 29 1.53 12.67 -5.60
C TRP A 29 0.39 12.69 -4.57
N ILE A 30 0.22 11.63 -3.77
CA ILE A 30 -0.80 11.57 -2.70
C ILE A 30 -0.62 12.74 -1.74
N MET A 31 0.61 13.07 -1.36
CA MET A 31 0.93 14.20 -0.46
C MET A 31 0.49 15.56 -1.03
N THR A 32 0.27 15.68 -2.33
CA THR A 32 -0.23 16.90 -2.97
C THR A 32 -1.75 17.00 -3.00
N VAL A 33 -2.47 15.92 -2.72
CA VAL A 33 -3.94 15.88 -2.78
C VAL A 33 -4.52 16.76 -1.66
N PRO A 34 -5.46 17.68 -1.95
CA PRO A 34 -6.13 18.44 -0.91
C PRO A 34 -7.12 17.56 -0.13
N GLY A 35 -7.26 17.80 1.17
CA GLY A 35 -8.25 17.12 2.00
C GLY A 35 -7.83 15.74 2.52
N LEU A 36 -6.52 15.43 2.50
CA LEU A 36 -5.97 14.25 3.17
C LEU A 36 -6.43 14.15 4.62
N GLN A 37 -6.73 12.93 5.03
CA GLN A 37 -7.07 12.62 6.41
C GLN A 37 -5.92 11.84 7.07
N PHE A 38 -5.65 12.14 8.33
CA PHE A 38 -4.59 11.54 9.13
C PHE A 38 -5.21 10.79 10.31
N PRO A 39 -5.61 9.51 10.12
CA PRO A 39 -6.29 8.77 11.17
C PRO A 39 -5.33 8.36 12.30
N ASP A 40 -5.78 8.49 13.55
CA ASP A 40 -5.04 7.97 14.72
C ASP A 40 -4.93 6.43 14.72
N ASN A 41 -5.93 5.76 14.14
CA ASN A 41 -5.95 4.31 13.97
C ASN A 41 -6.15 3.98 12.49
N PHE A 42 -5.08 3.60 11.81
CA PHE A 42 -5.11 3.23 10.41
C PHE A 42 -5.57 1.78 10.23
N THR A 43 -6.46 1.55 9.28
CA THR A 43 -6.83 0.20 8.82
C THR A 43 -6.81 0.22 7.29
N PRO A 44 -6.03 -0.66 6.64
CA PRO A 44 -6.02 -0.76 5.19
C PRO A 44 -7.44 -0.93 4.64
N PRO A 45 -7.82 -0.18 3.60
CA PRO A 45 -9.12 -0.35 2.97
C PRO A 45 -9.34 -1.79 2.51
N ALA A 46 -10.58 -2.29 2.66
CA ALA A 46 -10.93 -3.61 2.13
C ALA A 46 -10.71 -3.65 0.61
N ASP A 47 -10.31 -4.82 0.10
CA ASP A 47 -10.03 -5.06 -1.32
C ASP A 47 -8.87 -4.22 -1.91
N SER A 48 -8.09 -3.56 -1.07
CA SER A 48 -6.89 -2.84 -1.51
C SER A 48 -5.70 -3.77 -1.74
N GLU A 49 -4.89 -3.40 -2.73
CA GLU A 49 -3.57 -3.96 -2.98
C GLU A 49 -2.53 -3.09 -2.28
N GLU A 50 -1.68 -3.71 -1.47
CA GLU A 50 -0.59 -3.04 -0.77
C GLU A 50 0.67 -3.01 -1.65
N LEU A 51 1.16 -1.82 -1.92
CA LEU A 51 2.40 -1.56 -2.63
C LEU A 51 3.45 -1.06 -1.65
N VAL A 52 4.64 -1.66 -1.69
CA VAL A 52 5.73 -1.32 -0.77
C VAL A 52 6.92 -0.82 -1.56
N ALA A 53 7.42 0.37 -1.22
CA ALA A 53 8.65 0.94 -1.75
C ALA A 53 9.71 0.97 -0.66
N PHE A 54 10.83 0.31 -0.89
CA PHE A 54 11.99 0.40 0.00
C PHE A 54 12.91 1.52 -0.46
N TRP A 55 13.33 2.36 0.47
CA TRP A 55 14.33 3.39 0.19
C TRP A 55 15.71 2.76 0.06
N ASP A 56 16.43 3.04 -1.03
CA ASP A 56 17.75 2.43 -1.26
C ASP A 56 18.82 2.96 -0.28
N ALA A 57 18.63 4.17 0.28
CA ALA A 57 19.59 4.80 1.17
C ALA A 57 19.43 4.41 2.67
N GLY A 58 18.48 3.56 3.03
CA GLY A 58 18.24 3.21 4.43
C GLY A 58 17.17 2.14 4.65
N PRO A 59 16.92 1.71 5.90
CA PRO A 59 15.91 0.69 6.22
C PRO A 59 14.46 1.21 6.12
N ASP A 60 14.26 2.38 5.51
CA ASP A 60 12.98 3.05 5.45
C ASP A 60 12.14 2.55 4.28
N TYR A 61 10.82 2.58 4.45
CA TYR A 61 9.90 2.12 3.44
C TYR A 61 8.57 2.85 3.52
N LEU A 62 7.98 3.04 2.35
CA LEU A 62 6.67 3.64 2.16
C LEU A 62 5.69 2.57 1.69
N GLN A 63 4.44 2.74 2.08
CA GLN A 63 3.34 1.89 1.66
C GLN A 63 2.27 2.73 0.97
N VAL A 64 1.70 2.19 -0.11
CA VAL A 64 0.55 2.78 -0.80
C VAL A 64 -0.49 1.69 -1.02
N TRP A 65 -1.75 1.98 -0.70
CA TRP A 65 -2.86 1.07 -0.95
C TRP A 65 -3.65 1.54 -2.16
N ILE A 66 -3.92 0.60 -3.07
CA ILE A 66 -4.63 0.85 -4.33
C ILE A 66 -5.90 0.02 -4.40
N VAL A 67 -7.02 0.64 -4.79
CA VAL A 67 -8.28 -0.04 -5.11
C VAL A 67 -8.62 0.25 -6.56
N SER A 68 -8.80 -0.81 -7.36
CA SER A 68 -9.15 -0.69 -8.80
C SER A 68 -8.22 0.23 -9.61
N GLY A 69 -6.93 0.28 -9.27
CA GLY A 69 -5.93 1.12 -9.94
C GLY A 69 -5.82 2.55 -9.39
N TYR A 70 -6.62 2.93 -8.40
CA TYR A 70 -6.57 4.24 -7.76
C TYR A 70 -5.98 4.18 -6.35
N PRO A 71 -5.04 5.07 -5.98
CA PRO A 71 -4.55 5.17 -4.62
C PRO A 71 -5.67 5.61 -3.68
N VAL A 72 -5.79 4.93 -2.55
CA VAL A 72 -6.81 5.23 -1.51
C VAL A 72 -6.18 5.56 -0.17
N ALA A 73 -4.95 5.09 0.08
CA ALA A 73 -4.21 5.38 1.29
C ALA A 73 -2.70 5.29 1.05
N ALA A 74 -1.94 5.91 1.95
CA ALA A 74 -0.48 5.86 1.98
C ALA A 74 0.03 5.89 3.42
N ALA A 75 1.21 5.34 3.66
CA ALA A 75 1.85 5.38 4.96
C ALA A 75 3.38 5.44 4.86
N ALA A 76 3.98 6.14 5.81
CA ALA A 76 5.39 6.02 6.17
C ALA A 76 5.45 5.50 7.62
N PRO A 77 5.44 4.17 7.82
CA PRO A 77 5.30 3.59 9.17
C PRO A 77 6.43 3.95 10.12
N MET A 78 7.65 4.14 9.59
CA MET A 78 8.80 4.53 10.42
C MET A 78 8.68 5.96 10.95
N ASP A 79 7.98 6.83 10.22
CA ASP A 79 7.66 8.19 10.65
C ASP A 79 6.33 8.29 11.43
N GLY A 80 5.60 7.18 11.55
CA GLY A 80 4.25 7.16 12.14
C GLY A 80 3.20 7.90 11.30
N LEU A 81 3.47 8.08 10.01
CA LEU A 81 2.58 8.79 9.08
C LEU A 81 1.61 7.81 8.44
N PHE A 82 0.31 8.05 8.62
CA PHE A 82 -0.76 7.31 7.97
C PHE A 82 -1.72 8.29 7.33
N ILE A 83 -2.06 8.06 6.07
CA ILE A 83 -2.82 8.96 5.23
C ILE A 83 -3.92 8.17 4.52
N THR A 84 -5.12 8.72 4.52
CA THR A 84 -6.22 8.25 3.66
C THR A 84 -6.67 9.39 2.76
N LEU A 85 -6.88 9.11 1.48
CA LEU A 85 -7.43 10.09 0.55
C LEU A 85 -8.92 10.32 0.89
N PRO A 86 -9.45 11.53 0.67
CA PRO A 86 -10.88 11.76 0.80
C PRO A 86 -11.61 10.87 -0.22
N GLY A 87 -12.43 9.94 0.27
CA GLY A 87 -13.24 9.11 -0.62
C GLY A 87 -14.25 9.99 -1.38
N GLU A 88 -14.35 9.82 -2.69
CA GLU A 88 -15.57 10.24 -3.41
C GLU A 88 -16.72 9.34 -2.93
N GLY A 89 -17.36 9.71 -1.82
CA GLY A 89 -18.47 8.94 -1.26
C GLY A 89 -18.72 9.17 0.22
N ALA A 90 -19.11 10.39 0.58
CA ALA A 90 -19.97 10.65 1.73
C ALA A 90 -21.26 11.30 1.24
#